data_AF-A0A6D2G8L0-F1
#
_entry.id   AF-A0A6D2G8L0-F1
#
_cell.length_a   1.000
_cell.length_b   1.000
_cell.length_c   1.000
_cell.angle_alpha   90.00
_cell.angle_beta   90.00
_cell.angle_gamma   90.00
#
_symmetry.space_group_name_H-M   'P 1'
#
loop_
_entity.id
_entity.type
_entity.pdbx_description
1 polymer ?
#
loop_
_entity_poly.entity_id
_entity_poly.type
_entity_poly.pdbx_seq_one_letter_code
_entity_poly.pdbx_strand_id
1 'polypeptide(L)'
;MSKTGKKAAILLDTKGPEIRTIKLEGGNDVSLKAGQTFTFTTDKSVVGNNEIVAVTYEGFTADLSVGNTVLVDDGLIGMEVTAIRRQ
;
A
#
# COMPACT_ATOMS: atom_id res chain seq x y z
N MET A 1 -34.23 33.19 6.67
CA MET A 1 -33.04 32.93 5.83
C MET A 1 -33.35 33.39 4.41
N SER A 2 -32.74 34.46 3.90
CA SER A 2 -32.96 34.92 2.52
C SER A 2 -32.10 34.10 1.54
N LYS A 3 -32.64 33.77 0.37
CA LYS A 3 -31.93 33.04 -0.68
C LYS A 3 -31.10 34.03 -1.52
N THR A 4 -29.84 33.67 -1.84
CA THR A 4 -28.83 34.57 -2.43
C THR A 4 -28.87 34.70 -3.96
N GLY A 5 -29.70 33.93 -4.66
CA GLY A 5 -29.81 33.95 -6.12
C GLY A 5 -28.60 33.39 -6.90
N LYS A 6 -27.56 32.91 -6.21
CA LYS A 6 -26.36 32.35 -6.84
C LYS A 6 -26.60 30.91 -7.28
N LYS A 7 -26.05 30.55 -8.45
CA LYS A 7 -25.99 29.17 -8.94
C LYS A 7 -24.62 28.58 -8.60
N ALA A 8 -24.61 27.35 -8.11
CA ALA A 8 -23.38 26.59 -7.85
C ALA A 8 -23.61 25.12 -8.24
N ALA A 9 -22.52 24.43 -8.58
CA ALA A 9 -22.51 22.98 -8.75
C ALA A 9 -21.88 22.33 -7.52
N ILE A 10 -22.27 21.08 -7.27
CA ILE A 10 -21.66 20.22 -6.26
C ILE A 10 -21.10 19.01 -7.00
N LEU A 11 -19.82 18.73 -6.81
CA LEU A 11 -19.15 17.57 -7.35
C LEU A 11 -18.80 16.63 -6.20
N LEU A 12 -19.11 15.35 -6.37
CA LEU A 12 -18.70 14.28 -5.47
C LEU A 12 -17.57 13.51 -6.15
N ASP A 13 -16.40 13.54 -5.54
CA ASP A 13 -15.23 12.79 -5.99
C ASP A 13 -15.16 11.44 -5.25
N THR A 14 -14.91 10.37 -6.01
CA THR A 14 -14.79 9.02 -5.47
C THR A 14 -13.33 8.68 -5.26
N LYS A 15 -13.01 8.07 -4.12
CA LYS A 15 -11.64 7.64 -3.79
C LYS A 15 -11.01 6.67 -4.81
N GLY A 16 -11.81 5.79 -5.42
CA GLY A 16 -11.31 4.69 -6.25
C GLY A 16 -10.65 3.55 -5.45
N PRO A 17 -10.31 2.45 -6.13
CA PRO A 17 -9.55 1.34 -5.54
C PRO A 17 -8.08 1.71 -5.36
N GLU A 18 -7.47 1.23 -4.28
CA GLU A 18 -6.06 1.47 -3.96
C GLU A 18 -5.47 0.29 -3.16
N ILE A 19 -4.17 0.06 -3.30
CA ILE A 19 -3.42 -0.92 -2.54
C ILE A 19 -2.61 -0.16 -1.47
N ARG A 20 -2.73 -0.55 -0.21
CA ARG A 20 -2.00 0.07 0.91
C ARG A 20 -1.31 -0.97 1.76
N THR A 21 -0.23 -0.57 2.42
CA THR A 21 0.36 -1.29 3.55
C THR A 21 -0.53 -1.14 4.80
N ILE A 22 -0.39 -2.08 5.75
CA ILE A 22 -1.18 -2.11 6.99
C ILE A 22 -0.32 -1.57 8.15
N LYS A 23 -0.73 -1.82 9.40
CA LYS A 23 -0.13 -1.32 10.63
C LYS A 23 1.32 -1.79 10.80
N LEU A 24 2.15 -0.90 11.32
CA LEU A 24 3.48 -1.20 11.81
C LEU A 24 3.50 -1.40 13.33
N GLU A 25 4.49 -2.12 13.82
CA GLU A 25 4.73 -2.36 15.25
C GLU A 25 4.78 -1.04 16.04
N GLY A 26 3.92 -0.92 17.04
CA GLY A 26 3.80 0.29 17.86
C GLY A 26 3.34 1.56 17.12
N GLY A 27 2.96 1.45 15.83
CA GLY A 27 2.64 2.62 15.00
C GLY A 27 3.86 3.50 14.68
N ASN A 28 5.07 2.97 14.86
CA ASN A 28 6.31 3.69 14.58
C ASN A 28 6.78 3.41 13.16
N ASP A 29 7.40 4.41 12.55
CA ASP A 29 8.05 4.26 11.25
C ASP A 29 9.26 3.33 11.34
N VAL A 30 9.52 2.60 10.27
CA VAL A 30 10.66 1.71 10.14
C VAL A 30 11.61 2.19 9.05
N SER A 31 12.91 2.17 9.33
CA SER A 31 13.93 2.48 8.34
C SER A 31 14.34 1.22 7.58
N LEU A 32 14.18 1.24 6.26
CA LEU A 32 14.65 0.17 5.38
C LEU A 32 16.01 0.54 4.78
N LYS A 33 16.89 -0.44 4.61
CA LYS A 33 18.22 -0.28 4.01
C LYS A 33 18.24 -0.86 2.59
N ALA A 34 18.93 -0.18 1.69
CA ALA A 34 19.13 -0.68 0.34
C ALA A 34 19.79 -2.08 0.36
N GLY A 35 19.29 -2.99 -0.47
CA GLY A 35 19.76 -4.38 -0.57
C GLY A 35 19.24 -5.33 0.53
N GLN A 36 18.50 -4.84 1.53
CA GLN A 36 17.87 -5.72 2.50
C GLN A 36 16.71 -6.50 1.84
N THR A 37 16.47 -7.72 2.31
CA THR A 37 15.25 -8.46 1.93
C THR A 37 14.07 -7.94 2.72
N PHE A 38 12.95 -7.70 2.03
CA PHE A 38 11.70 -7.25 2.63
C PHE A 38 10.53 -8.03 2.03
N THR A 39 9.56 -8.39 2.87
CA THR A 39 8.46 -9.27 2.49
C THR A 39 7.13 -8.53 2.53
N PHE A 40 6.32 -8.68 1.49
CA PHE A 40 4.90 -8.32 1.52
C PHE A 40 4.06 -9.57 1.73
N THR A 41 3.06 -9.49 2.61
CA THR A 41 2.11 -10.59 2.86
C THR A 41 0.67 -10.14 2.63
N THR A 42 -0.18 -11.07 2.16
CA THR A 42 -1.63 -10.86 2.04
C THR A 42 -2.37 -11.23 3.34
N ASP A 43 -1.67 -11.77 4.34
CA ASP A 43 -2.23 -12.02 5.67
C ASP A 43 -2.38 -10.71 6.45
N LYS A 44 -3.63 -10.23 6.53
CA LYS A 44 -4.00 -8.97 7.18
C LYS A 44 -3.84 -8.98 8.71
N SER A 45 -3.59 -10.15 9.32
CA SER A 45 -3.33 -10.25 10.76
C SER A 45 -1.89 -9.88 11.15
N VAL A 46 -0.97 -9.87 10.18
CA VAL A 46 0.44 -9.54 10.40
C VAL A 46 0.60 -8.03 10.66
N VAL A 47 1.24 -7.71 11.78
CA VAL A 47 1.72 -6.36 12.09
C VAL A 47 3.11 -6.22 11.49
N GLY A 48 3.33 -5.17 10.69
CA GLY A 48 4.57 -5.00 9.94
C GLY A 48 5.72 -4.42 10.77
N ASN A 49 6.94 -4.67 10.30
CA ASN A 49 8.19 -4.18 10.88
C ASN A 49 9.24 -3.96 9.78
N ASN A 50 10.53 -4.00 10.12
CA ASN A 50 11.62 -3.78 9.17
C ASN A 50 11.86 -4.96 8.20
N GLU A 51 11.15 -6.08 8.34
CA GLU A 51 11.33 -7.30 7.54
C GLU A 51 10.10 -7.69 6.73
N ILE A 52 8.90 -7.40 7.26
CA ILE A 52 7.63 -7.79 6.64
C ILE A 52 6.55 -6.73 6.84
N VAL A 53 5.62 -6.60 5.89
CA VAL A 53 4.39 -5.83 6.06
C VAL A 53 3.22 -6.46 5.31
N ALA A 54 2.02 -6.35 5.87
CA ALA A 54 0.81 -6.79 5.19
C ALA A 54 0.28 -5.74 4.21
N VAL A 55 -0.39 -6.19 3.14
CA VAL A 55 -1.05 -5.35 2.14
C VAL A 55 -2.57 -5.57 2.10
N THR A 56 -3.32 -4.55 1.70
CA THR A 56 -4.79 -4.63 1.65
C THR A 56 -5.34 -5.48 0.52
N TYR A 57 -4.55 -5.69 -0.55
CA TYR A 57 -4.98 -6.36 -1.77
C TYR A 57 -4.68 -7.87 -1.74
N GLU A 58 -5.72 -8.69 -1.78
CA GLU A 58 -5.60 -10.15 -1.67
C GLU A 58 -5.01 -10.79 -2.94
N GLY A 59 -5.19 -10.18 -4.11
CA GLY A 59 -4.63 -10.64 -5.38
C GLY A 59 -3.14 -10.31 -5.57
N PHE A 60 -2.47 -9.70 -4.58
CA PHE A 60 -1.12 -9.15 -4.73
C PHE A 60 -0.09 -10.19 -5.18
N THR A 61 -0.19 -11.43 -4.68
CA THR A 61 0.71 -12.54 -5.07
C THR A 61 0.32 -13.21 -6.39
N ALA A 62 -0.90 -13.00 -6.88
CA ALA A 62 -1.37 -13.53 -8.15
C ALA A 62 -0.93 -12.63 -9.32
N ASP A 63 -1.00 -11.32 -9.12
CA ASP A 63 -0.75 -10.33 -10.17
C ASP A 63 0.73 -9.98 -10.34
N LEU A 64 1.56 -10.26 -9.33
CA LEU A 64 3.01 -10.04 -9.40
C LEU A 64 3.76 -11.21 -10.05
N SER A 65 4.89 -10.86 -10.65
CA SER A 65 5.90 -11.79 -11.16
C SER A 65 7.30 -11.41 -10.65
N VAL A 66 8.20 -12.39 -10.58
CA VAL A 66 9.62 -12.14 -10.25
C VAL A 66 10.21 -11.16 -11.26
N GLY A 67 10.98 -10.19 -10.78
CA GLY A 67 11.53 -9.07 -11.55
C GLY A 67 10.60 -7.86 -11.70
N ASN A 68 9.35 -7.92 -11.22
CA ASN A 68 8.51 -6.72 -11.17
C ASN A 68 9.02 -5.71 -10.13
N THR A 69 8.73 -4.44 -10.36
CA THR A 69 9.00 -3.36 -9.41
C THR A 69 7.77 -3.06 -8.57
N VAL A 70 7.93 -3.06 -7.25
CA VAL A 70 6.94 -2.60 -6.29
C VAL A 70 7.36 -1.22 -5.78
N LEU A 71 6.47 -0.24 -5.91
CA LEU A 71 6.67 1.12 -5.42
C LEU A 71 5.82 1.33 -4.17
N VAL A 72 6.44 1.90 -3.14
CA VAL A 72 5.78 2.21 -1.86
C VAL A 72 5.92 3.70 -1.59
N ASP A 73 4.87 4.27 -1.00
CA ASP A 73 4.81 5.68 -0.59
C ASP A 73 5.08 6.64 -1.77
N ASP A 74 4.17 6.63 -2.76
CA ASP A 74 4.25 7.41 -3.99
C ASP A 74 5.60 7.31 -4.75
N GLY A 75 6.29 6.17 -4.58
CA GLY A 75 7.57 5.89 -5.22
C GLY A 75 8.80 6.31 -4.41
N LEU A 76 8.65 6.68 -3.15
CA LEU A 76 9.76 6.96 -2.24
C LEU A 76 10.67 5.73 -2.07
N ILE A 77 10.09 4.53 -2.03
CA ILE A 77 10.82 3.27 -1.91
C ILE A 77 10.47 2.37 -3.09
N GLY A 78 11.49 1.90 -3.80
CA GLY A 78 11.38 0.91 -4.86
C GLY A 78 11.99 -0.43 -4.47
N MET A 79 11.30 -1.53 -4.76
CA MET A 79 11.77 -2.89 -4.51
C MET A 79 11.59 -3.75 -5.76
N GLU A 80 12.51 -4.68 -5.98
CA GLU A 80 12.38 -5.71 -7.01
C GLU A 80 11.89 -7.02 -6.40
N VAL A 81 10.87 -7.62 -7.01
CA VAL A 81 10.31 -8.90 -6.57
C VAL A 81 11.31 -10.02 -6.85
N THR A 82 11.92 -10.58 -5.79
CA THR A 82 12.91 -11.67 -5.92
C THR A 82 12.29 -13.07 -5.85
N ALA A 83 11.16 -13.22 -5.14
CA ALA A 83 10.46 -14.49 -5.00
C ALA A 83 8.98 -14.28 -4.68
N ILE A 84 8.12 -15.21 -5.11
CA ILE A 84 6.70 -15.26 -4.75
C ILE A 84 6.41 -16.67 -4.23
N ARG A 85 5.88 -16.76 -3.01
CA ARG A 85 5.48 -18.03 -2.39
C ARG A 85 3.97 -18.02 -2.21
N ARG A 86 3.28 -18.95 -2.85
CA ARG A 86 1.85 -19.16 -2.71
C ARG A 86 1.62 -20.20 -1.63
N GLN A 87 0.77 -19.89 -0.64
CA GLN A 87 0.24 -20.88 0.28
C GLN A 87 -0.89 -21.66 -0.39
#